data_AF-A0A389LUY7-F1
#
_entry.id   AF-A0A389LUY7-F1
#
_cell.length_a   1.000
_cell.length_b   1.000
_cell.length_c   1.000
_cell.angle_alpha   90.00
_cell.angle_beta   90.00
_cell.angle_gamma   90.00
#
_symmetry.space_group_name_H-M   'P 1'
#
loop_
_entity.id
_entity.type
_entity.pdbx_description
1 polymer ?
#
loop_
_entity_poly.entity_id
_entity_poly.type
_entity_poly.pdbx_seq_one_letter_code
_entity_poly.pdbx_strand_id
1 'polypeptide(L)'
;MAANGSNSPRQKMINLMYLVFIAMLALNVSSEVLDGFELVEESLQRSSESLDKRNELIFGDMQDFYKNNPEKTEIWYRQAKEVKEKSDSLFSYIQDIKLQIVRRTDAKAMSTSPLKYPDDLNAAGEVLLGSGKTAGADLKKEIDLYREYVSQMVNDTSKSEIIRHNLSTETSAKAKENNKNWEESMFAQMPLAAAVTILTKTQNDIRSAQGEVLSVLLKNIDIGDMRVNQIKAYVIPESQIVMRGGSYSAQIILSAEDSTQKPKVFVNGKILDQEAGGMFKVGTATSGAFAVSGYVETQTGDGTPLRRDFSSPYYVVEPSATIAPTLMNVLYAGYDNPIRIAVPGISSQNVSASMSNGTLTRSGDLWIARPSKIGQEAIIQVSAKMNDSRTQEMAKTSFRVRALPDPLAYLEYQDDNGNPRKFRTGRFAKALLVASDEVKAAIDDDLLRISYSILKFELVIFDSMDNSLREVSDGARFSQRQKDALRKLSKGKTCLITGIVARGPDGVDRTIPSIDITVN
;
A
#
# COMPACT_ATOMS: atom_id res chain seq x y z
N MET A 1 38.59 80.81 74.65
CA MET A 1 38.21 80.56 76.06
C MET A 1 36.75 80.12 76.10
N ALA A 2 36.45 79.24 77.03
CA ALA A 2 35.25 78.41 77.12
C ALA A 2 33.90 79.17 77.19
N ALA A 3 32.88 78.55 76.60
CA ALA A 3 31.53 78.44 77.14
C ALA A 3 30.87 77.19 76.52
N ASN A 4 31.39 75.98 76.76
CA ASN A 4 30.77 75.01 77.67
C ASN A 4 29.45 75.47 78.33
N GLY A 5 28.41 75.66 77.52
CA GLY A 5 27.06 75.34 77.98
C GLY A 5 26.97 73.83 78.06
N SER A 6 27.25 73.24 79.23
CA SER A 6 26.99 71.83 79.43
C SER A 6 25.50 71.62 79.21
N ASN A 7 25.12 71.06 78.05
CA ASN A 7 23.78 70.52 77.88
C ASN A 7 23.56 69.67 79.13
N SER A 8 22.58 70.05 79.95
CA SER A 8 22.31 69.35 81.19
C SER A 8 22.15 67.85 80.85
N PRO A 9 22.48 66.91 81.76
CA PRO A 9 22.30 65.48 81.49
C PRO A 9 20.92 65.16 80.89
N ARG A 10 19.90 65.93 81.26
CA ARG A 10 18.55 65.93 80.68
C ARG A 10 18.51 66.33 79.20
N GLN A 11 19.16 67.42 78.77
CA GLN A 11 19.25 67.80 77.35
C GLN A 11 20.06 66.81 76.51
N LYS A 12 21.11 66.20 77.07
CA LYS A 12 21.84 65.12 76.39
C LYS A 12 20.97 63.87 76.22
N MET A 13 20.17 63.52 77.23
CA MET A 13 19.16 62.47 77.10
C MET A 13 18.09 62.81 76.06
N ILE A 14 17.56 64.04 76.06
CA ILE A 14 16.54 64.46 75.07
C ILE A 14 17.12 64.40 73.66
N ASN A 15 18.34 64.90 73.45
CA ASN A 15 18.99 64.84 72.13
C ASN A 15 19.29 63.39 71.72
N LEU A 16 19.72 62.53 72.64
CA LEU A 16 19.90 61.10 72.38
C LEU A 16 18.57 60.44 72.01
N MET A 17 17.49 60.74 72.72
CA MET A 17 16.15 60.22 72.41
C MET A 17 15.65 60.71 71.06
N TYR A 18 15.85 61.99 70.71
CA TYR A 18 15.52 62.49 69.38
C TYR A 18 16.32 61.80 68.28
N LEU A 19 17.61 61.55 68.50
CA LEU A 19 18.47 60.85 67.54
C LEU A 19 18.04 59.38 67.39
N VAL A 20 17.71 58.70 68.49
CA VAL A 20 17.17 57.34 68.48
C VAL A 20 15.79 57.29 67.81
N PHE A 21 14.92 58.28 68.05
CA PHE A 21 13.59 58.33 67.44
C PHE A 21 13.64 58.61 65.94
N ILE A 22 14.52 59.53 65.51
CA ILE A 22 14.78 59.80 64.09
C ILE A 22 15.42 58.56 63.43
N ALA A 23 16.36 57.89 64.10
CA ALA A 23 16.94 56.65 63.60
C ALA A 23 15.90 55.51 63.51
N MET A 24 14.99 55.38 64.49
CA MET A 24 13.90 54.40 64.45
C MET A 24 12.89 54.71 63.32
N LEU A 25 12.50 55.97 63.16
CA LEU A 25 11.65 56.38 62.03
C LEU A 25 12.32 56.16 60.67
N ALA A 26 13.65 56.33 60.59
CA ALA A 26 14.41 56.09 59.37
C ALA A 26 14.65 54.60 59.07
N LEU A 27 14.60 53.72 60.09
CA LEU A 27 14.70 52.27 59.92
C LEU A 27 13.37 51.63 59.48
N ASN A 28 12.23 52.28 59.76
CA ASN A 28 10.93 51.83 59.30
C ASN A 28 10.68 52.26 57.86
N VAL A 29 10.07 51.38 57.08
CA VAL A 29 9.68 51.64 55.69
C VAL A 29 8.49 52.61 55.68
N SER A 30 8.42 53.53 54.72
CA SER A 30 7.29 54.46 54.61
C SER A 30 6.00 53.72 54.30
N SER A 31 4.87 54.18 54.86
CA SER A 31 3.56 53.56 54.65
C SER A 31 3.16 53.48 53.17
N GLU A 32 3.47 54.53 52.38
CA GLU A 32 3.20 54.56 50.93
C GLU A 32 3.95 53.44 50.17
N VAL A 33 5.15 53.07 50.61
CA VAL A 33 5.91 51.96 49.99
C VAL A 33 5.28 50.61 50.35
N LEU A 34 4.77 50.46 51.57
CA LEU A 34 4.09 49.24 52.02
C LEU A 34 2.73 49.06 51.32
N ASP A 35 1.96 50.14 51.13
CA ASP A 35 0.74 50.14 50.32
C ASP A 35 1.05 49.74 48.87
N GLY A 36 2.20 50.21 48.34
CA GLY A 36 2.72 49.79 47.04
C GLY A 36 2.97 48.29 46.95
N PHE A 37 3.54 47.66 47.99
CA PHE A 37 3.72 46.21 48.04
C PHE A 37 2.38 45.46 48.09
N GLU A 38 1.39 45.95 48.82
CA GLU A 38 0.06 45.34 48.88
C GLU A 38 -0.63 45.36 47.50
N LEU A 39 -0.52 46.46 46.75
CA LEU A 39 -1.03 46.55 45.37
C LEU A 39 -0.34 45.56 44.43
N VAL A 40 0.99 45.38 44.57
CA VAL A 40 1.74 44.40 43.78
C VAL A 40 1.33 42.98 44.15
N GLU A 41 1.17 42.67 45.44
CA GLU A 41 0.69 41.38 45.91
C GLU A 41 -0.70 41.05 45.37
N GLU A 42 -1.65 41.98 45.41
CA GLU A 42 -3.00 41.78 44.87
C GLU A 42 -2.96 41.55 43.34
N SER A 43 -2.09 42.26 42.63
CA SER A 43 -1.89 42.05 41.19
C SER A 43 -1.28 40.68 40.89
N LEU A 44 -0.28 40.26 41.66
CA LEU A 44 0.34 38.94 41.53
C LEU A 44 -0.65 37.82 41.87
N GLN A 45 -1.49 38.00 42.89
CA GLN A 45 -2.52 37.02 43.23
C GLN A 45 -3.54 36.85 42.10
N ARG A 46 -4.02 37.95 41.51
CA ARG A 46 -4.90 37.92 40.33
C ARG A 46 -4.24 37.27 39.12
N SER A 47 -2.95 37.54 38.90
CA SER A 47 -2.16 36.88 37.86
C SER A 47 -2.08 35.36 38.11
N SER A 48 -1.90 34.95 39.36
CA SER A 48 -1.84 33.54 39.76
C SER A 48 -3.13 32.80 39.44
N GLU A 49 -4.27 33.36 39.82
CA GLU A 49 -5.59 32.81 39.51
C GLU A 49 -5.85 32.72 38.00
N SER A 50 -5.38 33.71 37.23
CA SER A 50 -5.50 33.68 35.77
C SER A 50 -4.62 32.61 35.13
N LEU A 51 -3.39 32.42 35.64
CA LEU A 51 -2.48 31.37 35.16
C LEU A 51 -3.01 29.99 35.51
N ASP A 52 -3.57 29.82 36.71
CA ASP A 52 -4.14 28.56 37.16
C ASP A 52 -5.33 28.13 36.28
N LYS A 53 -6.29 29.04 36.05
CA LYS A 53 -7.42 28.81 35.14
C LYS A 53 -6.95 28.46 33.71
N ARG A 54 -5.94 29.16 33.21
CA ARG A 54 -5.36 28.85 31.89
C ARG A 54 -4.76 27.44 31.86
N ASN A 55 -4.02 27.06 32.89
CA ASN A 55 -3.41 25.74 32.99
C ASN A 55 -4.46 24.63 33.13
N GLU A 56 -5.57 24.90 33.83
CA GLU A 56 -6.70 23.98 33.92
C GLU A 56 -7.37 23.74 32.57
N LEU A 57 -7.55 24.78 31.75
CA LEU A 57 -8.08 24.63 30.39
C LEU A 57 -7.18 23.74 29.53
N ILE A 58 -5.87 24.02 29.49
CA ILE A 58 -4.90 23.22 28.72
C ILE A 58 -4.90 21.77 29.20
N PHE A 59 -4.96 21.54 30.51
CA PHE A 59 -5.02 20.18 31.06
C PHE A 59 -6.34 19.48 30.72
N GLY A 60 -7.46 20.21 30.70
CA GLY A 60 -8.77 19.71 30.25
C GLY A 60 -8.74 19.23 28.80
N ASP A 61 -8.14 20.02 27.90
CA ASP A 61 -7.95 19.63 26.50
C ASP A 61 -7.16 18.32 26.38
N MET A 62 -6.05 18.20 27.12
CA MET A 62 -5.25 16.96 27.16
C MET A 62 -6.05 15.76 27.68
N GLN A 63 -6.94 15.96 28.65
CA GLN A 63 -7.81 14.90 29.17
C GLN A 63 -8.80 14.44 28.10
N ASP A 64 -9.33 15.34 27.28
CA ASP A 64 -10.24 15.00 26.20
C ASP A 64 -9.53 14.28 25.05
N PHE A 65 -8.31 14.69 24.70
CA PHE A 65 -7.45 13.92 23.80
C PHE A 65 -7.18 12.50 24.32
N TYR A 66 -6.96 12.34 25.62
CA TYR A 66 -6.78 11.04 26.24
C TYR A 66 -8.02 10.14 26.15
N LYS A 67 -9.23 10.70 26.36
CA LYS A 67 -10.47 9.94 26.19
C LYS A 67 -10.67 9.47 24.74
N ASN A 68 -10.30 10.29 23.77
CA ASN A 68 -10.50 10.02 22.35
C ASN A 68 -9.46 9.06 21.76
N ASN A 69 -8.20 9.14 22.21
CA ASN A 69 -7.12 8.29 21.70
C ASN A 69 -6.11 7.91 22.80
N PRO A 70 -6.45 6.96 23.69
CA PRO A 70 -5.61 6.61 24.84
C PRO A 70 -4.22 6.11 24.43
N GLU A 71 -4.14 5.30 23.36
CA GLU A 71 -2.90 4.63 22.95
C GLU A 71 -1.78 5.61 22.55
N LYS A 72 -2.13 6.71 21.88
CA LYS A 72 -1.16 7.74 21.45
C LYS A 72 -0.86 8.79 22.52
N THR A 73 -1.78 9.01 23.46
CA THR A 73 -1.75 10.18 24.36
C THR A 73 -1.37 9.84 25.78
N GLU A 74 -1.38 8.55 26.18
CA GLU A 74 -1.11 8.12 27.55
C GLU A 74 0.21 8.65 28.13
N ILE A 75 1.28 8.60 27.34
CA ILE A 75 2.62 9.03 27.77
C ILE A 75 2.61 10.52 28.14
N TRP A 76 2.05 11.35 27.26
CA TRP A 76 2.00 12.82 27.42
C TRP A 76 1.03 13.23 28.52
N TYR A 77 -0.14 12.59 28.60
CA TYR A 77 -1.12 12.85 29.64
C TYR A 77 -0.57 12.49 31.04
N ARG A 78 0.13 11.36 31.17
CA ARG A 78 0.78 10.97 32.43
C ARG A 78 1.84 12.00 32.86
N GLN A 79 2.66 12.48 31.93
CA GLN A 79 3.65 13.53 32.21
C GLN A 79 2.99 14.84 32.64
N ALA A 80 1.94 15.27 31.94
CA ALA A 80 1.18 16.48 32.29
C ALA A 80 0.57 16.39 33.69
N LYS A 81 0.04 15.21 34.05
CA LYS A 81 -0.50 14.95 35.39
C LYS A 81 0.60 15.06 36.46
N GLU A 82 1.75 14.46 36.23
CA GLU A 82 2.88 14.52 37.17
C GLU A 82 3.40 15.95 37.36
N VAL A 83 3.49 16.73 36.28
CA VAL A 83 3.85 18.17 36.36
C VAL A 83 2.84 18.92 37.21
N LYS A 84 1.53 18.76 36.94
CA LYS A 84 0.47 19.42 37.72
C LYS A 84 0.57 19.08 39.21
N GLU A 85 0.72 17.80 39.56
CA GLU A 85 0.86 17.35 40.95
C GLU A 85 2.08 18.00 41.65
N LYS A 86 3.23 18.05 40.97
CA LYS A 86 4.44 18.70 41.51
C LYS A 86 4.28 20.21 41.67
N SER A 87 3.69 20.88 40.68
CA SER A 87 3.41 22.32 40.73
C SER A 87 2.45 22.66 41.87
N ASP A 88 1.37 21.89 42.03
CA ASP A 88 0.35 22.08 43.08
C ASP A 88 0.93 21.85 44.48
N SER A 89 1.78 20.82 44.62
CA SER A 89 2.49 20.53 45.87
C SER A 89 3.42 21.69 46.27
N LEU A 90 4.25 22.18 45.34
CA LEU A 90 5.18 23.29 45.62
C LEU A 90 4.44 24.61 45.88
N PHE A 91 3.38 24.89 45.11
CA PHE A 91 2.55 26.07 45.31
C PHE A 91 1.91 26.07 46.70
N SER A 92 1.35 24.93 47.12
CA SER A 92 0.73 24.75 48.44
C SER A 92 1.74 24.86 49.57
N TYR A 93 2.96 24.34 49.37
CA TYR A 93 4.06 24.48 50.33
C TYR A 93 4.45 25.94 50.52
N ILE A 94 4.57 26.72 49.44
CA ILE A 94 4.82 28.17 49.54
C ILE A 94 3.66 28.89 50.23
N GLN A 95 2.42 28.49 49.96
CA GLN A 95 1.25 29.10 50.60
C GLN A 95 1.23 28.85 52.12
N ASP A 96 1.62 27.64 52.56
CA ASP A 96 1.76 27.33 53.99
C ASP A 96 2.88 28.17 54.63
N ILE A 97 4.03 28.31 53.97
CA ILE A 97 5.12 29.20 54.42
C ILE A 97 4.62 30.64 54.57
N LYS A 98 3.92 31.19 53.57
CA LYS A 98 3.35 32.55 53.64
C LYS A 98 2.46 32.68 54.87
N LEU A 99 1.58 31.71 55.12
CA LEU A 99 0.68 31.71 56.28
C LEU A 99 1.44 31.61 57.61
N GLN A 100 2.51 30.80 57.69
CA GLN A 100 3.36 30.70 58.88
C GLN A 100 4.06 32.04 59.18
N ILE A 101 4.55 32.74 58.15
CA ILE A 101 5.19 34.05 58.29
C ILE A 101 4.18 35.08 58.81
N VAL A 102 2.99 35.16 58.21
CA VAL A 102 1.94 36.10 58.64
C VAL A 102 1.45 35.79 60.06
N ARG A 103 1.34 34.50 60.43
CA ARG A 103 0.97 34.09 61.79
C ARG A 103 1.99 34.47 62.85
N ARG A 104 3.23 34.78 62.45
CA ARG A 104 4.26 35.24 63.39
C ARG A 104 3.99 36.65 63.91
N THR A 105 3.38 37.50 63.08
CA THR A 105 2.99 38.87 63.45
C THR A 105 1.52 38.96 63.89
N ASP A 106 0.65 38.12 63.33
CA ASP A 106 -0.75 38.00 63.75
C ASP A 106 -1.16 36.54 63.95
N ALA A 107 -1.09 36.07 65.20
CA ALA A 107 -1.40 34.68 65.56
C ALA A 107 -2.82 34.20 65.18
N LYS A 108 -3.77 35.11 64.92
CA LYS A 108 -5.14 34.78 64.49
C LYS A 108 -5.34 34.85 62.98
N ALA A 109 -4.29 35.13 62.20
CA ALA A 109 -4.39 35.22 60.76
C ALA A 109 -4.84 33.88 60.13
N MET A 110 -5.93 33.95 59.37
CA MET A 110 -6.46 32.86 58.54
C MET A 110 -6.16 33.06 57.04
N SER A 111 -5.63 34.22 56.65
CA SER A 111 -5.33 34.62 55.27
C SER A 111 -4.00 35.36 55.23
N THR A 112 -3.38 35.42 54.04
CA THR A 112 -2.14 36.16 53.77
C THR A 112 -2.39 37.64 53.40
N SER A 113 -3.65 38.06 53.30
CA SER A 113 -4.07 39.45 53.06
C SER A 113 -5.42 39.73 53.76
N PRO A 114 -5.64 40.95 54.31
CA PRO A 114 -4.70 42.08 54.43
C PRO A 114 -3.64 41.87 55.52
N LEU A 115 -2.48 42.51 55.40
CA LEU A 115 -1.36 42.41 56.36
C LEU A 115 -1.48 43.45 57.47
N LYS A 116 -1.37 43.03 58.74
CA LYS A 116 -1.52 43.92 59.91
C LYS A 116 -0.24 44.66 60.31
N TYR A 117 0.92 44.02 60.16
CA TYR A 117 2.25 44.56 60.47
C TYR A 117 3.19 44.41 59.26
N PRO A 118 2.92 45.10 58.15
CA PRO A 118 3.63 44.91 56.88
C PRO A 118 5.12 45.31 56.91
N ASP A 119 5.52 46.15 57.87
CA ASP A 119 6.88 46.64 58.08
C ASP A 119 7.76 45.73 58.95
N ASP A 120 7.22 44.65 59.53
CA ASP A 120 7.99 43.76 60.41
C ASP A 120 9.16 43.11 59.67
N LEU A 121 10.38 43.28 60.20
CA LEU A 121 11.62 42.81 59.58
C LEU A 121 12.08 41.41 60.06
N ASN A 122 11.42 40.86 61.08
CA ASN A 122 11.88 39.66 61.78
C ASN A 122 11.08 38.41 61.40
N ALA A 123 9.78 38.56 61.11
CA ALA A 123 8.86 37.45 60.90
C ALA A 123 9.32 36.47 59.81
N ALA A 124 9.74 37.00 58.65
CA ALA A 124 10.25 36.18 57.55
C ALA A 124 11.55 35.44 57.93
N GLY A 125 12.48 36.16 58.56
CA GLY A 125 13.75 35.61 59.02
C GLY A 125 13.59 34.53 60.09
N GLU A 126 12.69 34.70 61.06
CA GLU A 126 12.47 33.71 62.12
C GLU A 126 11.80 32.42 61.64
N VAL A 127 10.96 32.52 60.61
CA VAL A 127 10.28 31.34 60.03
C VAL A 127 11.23 30.59 59.10
N LEU A 128 11.95 31.30 58.22
CA LEU A 128 12.76 30.69 57.17
C LEU A 128 14.22 30.40 57.58
N LEU A 129 14.78 31.21 58.48
CA LEU A 129 16.20 31.21 58.88
C LEU A 129 16.41 31.00 60.40
N GLY A 130 15.33 30.75 61.15
CA GLY A 130 15.40 30.61 62.61
C GLY A 130 16.29 29.45 63.06
N SER A 131 16.91 29.58 64.24
CA SER A 131 17.83 28.56 64.78
C SER A 131 17.16 27.18 64.90
N GLY A 132 17.64 26.22 64.10
CA GLY A 132 17.10 24.85 64.05
C GLY A 132 15.98 24.63 63.02
N LYS A 133 15.59 25.64 62.24
CA LYS A 133 14.63 25.51 61.13
C LYS A 133 15.36 25.52 59.78
N THR A 134 14.97 24.62 58.89
CA THR A 134 15.53 24.47 57.53
C THR A 134 14.58 24.93 56.43
N ALA A 135 13.44 25.54 56.78
CA ALA A 135 12.36 25.85 55.84
C ALA A 135 12.82 26.66 54.60
N GLY A 136 13.73 27.63 54.76
CA GLY A 136 14.31 28.38 53.64
C GLY A 136 15.19 27.54 52.72
N ALA A 137 16.03 26.67 53.29
CA ALA A 137 16.87 25.74 52.54
C ALA A 137 16.05 24.64 51.84
N ASP A 138 15.00 24.14 52.52
CA ASP A 138 14.06 23.16 51.97
C ASP A 138 13.27 23.78 50.81
N LEU A 139 12.77 25.01 50.96
CA LEU A 139 12.12 25.75 49.87
C LEU A 139 13.03 25.90 48.65
N LYS A 140 14.28 26.32 48.86
CA LYS A 140 15.26 26.43 47.79
C LYS A 140 15.46 25.09 47.06
N LYS A 141 15.63 24.01 47.83
CA LYS A 141 15.82 22.66 47.29
C LYS A 141 14.61 22.20 46.47
N GLU A 142 13.40 22.42 46.95
CA GLU A 142 12.18 22.06 46.22
C GLU A 142 12.02 22.87 44.93
N ILE A 143 12.38 24.18 44.94
CA ILE A 143 12.40 25.00 43.72
C ILE A 143 13.44 24.49 42.73
N ASP A 144 14.65 24.12 43.20
CA ASP A 144 15.72 23.59 42.35
C ASP A 144 15.33 22.25 41.72
N LEU A 145 14.74 21.34 42.50
CA LEU A 145 14.23 20.05 42.02
C LEU A 145 13.11 20.24 40.99
N TYR A 146 12.17 21.14 41.27
CA TYR A 146 11.10 21.46 40.33
C TYR A 146 11.66 22.05 39.03
N ARG A 147 12.55 23.05 39.12
CA ARG A 147 13.19 23.69 37.96
C ARG A 147 13.87 22.66 37.06
N GLU A 148 14.72 21.79 37.61
CA GLU A 148 15.41 20.80 36.78
C GLU A 148 14.44 19.80 36.14
N TYR A 149 13.40 19.39 36.87
CA TYR A 149 12.38 18.49 36.36
C TYR A 149 11.60 19.12 35.19
N VAL A 150 11.04 20.33 35.34
CA VAL A 150 10.28 20.98 34.25
C VAL A 150 11.17 21.41 33.09
N SER A 151 12.41 21.82 33.34
CA SER A 151 13.37 22.18 32.28
C SER A 151 13.75 20.99 31.39
N GLN A 152 13.81 19.77 31.94
CA GLN A 152 14.08 18.55 31.17
C GLN A 152 12.92 18.12 30.26
N MET A 153 11.69 18.53 30.58
CA MET A 153 10.50 18.19 29.78
C MET A 153 10.33 19.09 28.55
N VAL A 154 11.07 20.19 28.48
CA VAL A 154 11.00 21.16 27.37
C VAL A 154 12.20 20.96 26.45
N ASN A 155 11.95 20.44 25.24
CA ASN A 155 12.99 20.21 24.23
C ASN A 155 13.53 21.50 23.60
N ASP A 156 12.78 22.60 23.68
CA ASP A 156 13.18 23.90 23.13
C ASP A 156 14.16 24.59 24.09
N THR A 157 15.42 24.73 23.65
CA THR A 157 16.51 25.30 24.45
C THR A 157 16.17 26.70 24.98
N SER A 158 15.55 27.56 24.16
CA SER A 158 15.22 28.93 24.57
C SER A 158 14.14 28.96 25.64
N LYS A 159 13.12 28.11 25.52
CA LYS A 159 12.06 28.01 26.53
C LYS A 159 12.56 27.40 27.84
N SER A 160 13.41 26.37 27.75
CA SER A 160 14.05 25.76 28.93
C SER A 160 14.93 26.77 29.68
N GLU A 161 15.69 27.60 28.97
CA GLU A 161 16.48 28.69 29.55
C GLU A 161 15.62 29.74 30.26
N ILE A 162 14.48 30.13 29.68
CA ILE A 162 13.54 31.08 30.32
C ILE A 162 13.00 30.50 31.64
N ILE A 163 12.61 29.22 31.66
CA ILE A 163 12.15 28.54 32.89
C ILE A 163 13.26 28.54 33.94
N ARG A 164 14.50 28.22 33.54
CA ARG A 164 15.65 28.21 34.45
C ARG A 164 15.93 29.58 35.04
N HIS A 165 15.84 30.61 34.22
CA HIS A 165 16.06 31.98 34.64
C HIS A 165 14.97 32.46 35.61
N ASN A 166 13.70 32.20 35.31
CA ASN A 166 12.57 32.65 36.14
C ASN A 166 12.54 31.98 37.52
N LEU A 167 12.91 30.70 37.58
CA LEU A 167 13.01 29.90 38.82
C LEU A 167 14.44 29.85 39.37
N SER A 168 15.28 30.82 39.03
CA SER A 168 16.67 30.85 39.49
C SER A 168 16.75 31.11 40.99
N THR A 169 17.49 30.26 41.68
CA THR A 169 17.83 30.38 43.10
C THR A 169 19.28 30.86 43.29
N GLU A 170 19.88 31.45 42.24
CA GLU A 170 21.22 32.00 42.32
C GLU A 170 21.25 33.29 43.15
N THR A 171 22.24 33.39 44.02
CA THR A 171 22.50 34.60 44.81
C THR A 171 22.96 35.75 43.93
N SER A 172 22.44 36.96 44.17
CA SER A 172 22.89 38.17 43.47
C SER A 172 24.39 38.45 43.69
N ALA A 173 25.01 39.23 42.79
CA ALA A 173 26.43 39.59 42.90
C ALA A 173 26.77 40.21 44.28
N LYS A 174 25.90 41.08 44.78
CA LYS A 174 26.02 41.70 46.11
C LYS A 174 25.88 40.71 47.27
N ALA A 175 25.10 39.66 47.10
CA ALA A 175 24.95 38.61 48.12
C ALA A 175 26.18 37.70 48.17
N LYS A 176 26.78 37.38 47.01
CA LYS A 176 28.03 36.62 46.89
C LYS A 176 29.20 37.34 47.57
N GLU A 177 29.32 38.65 47.37
CA GLU A 177 30.34 39.49 48.03
C GLU A 177 30.23 39.47 49.57
N ASN A 178 29.02 39.28 50.10
CA ASN A 178 28.74 39.26 51.53
C ASN A 178 28.63 37.84 52.12
N ASN A 179 29.01 36.79 51.38
CA ASN A 179 28.89 35.37 51.76
C ASN A 179 27.50 34.96 52.28
N LYS A 180 26.43 35.55 51.72
CA LYS A 180 25.05 35.22 52.09
C LYS A 180 24.49 34.11 51.21
N ASN A 181 23.79 33.15 51.82
CA ASN A 181 23.03 32.14 51.08
C ASN A 181 21.81 32.77 50.37
N TRP A 182 21.16 32.03 49.45
CA TRP A 182 20.02 32.56 48.69
C TRP A 182 18.88 32.98 49.61
N GLU A 183 18.50 32.10 50.52
CA GLU A 183 17.44 32.30 51.50
C GLU A 183 17.76 33.46 52.46
N GLU A 184 19.02 33.63 52.86
CA GLU A 184 19.47 34.77 53.66
C GLU A 184 19.41 36.08 52.86
N SER A 185 19.77 36.04 51.57
CA SER A 185 19.74 37.21 50.71
C SER A 185 18.32 37.67 50.37
N MET A 186 17.36 36.74 50.33
CA MET A 186 15.97 36.99 49.98
C MET A 186 15.07 37.28 51.18
N PHE A 187 15.38 36.77 52.38
CA PHE A 187 14.45 36.83 53.51
C PHE A 187 15.05 37.39 54.82
N ALA A 188 16.36 37.63 54.91
CA ALA A 188 16.93 38.25 56.10
C ALA A 188 16.69 39.77 56.14
N GLN A 189 16.14 40.26 57.24
CA GLN A 189 15.83 41.68 57.46
C GLN A 189 14.94 42.28 56.35
N MET A 190 14.06 41.48 55.78
CA MET A 190 13.06 41.94 54.81
C MET A 190 11.74 42.27 55.49
N PRO A 191 11.06 43.37 55.11
CA PRO A 191 9.70 43.64 55.53
C PRO A 191 8.76 42.48 55.16
N LEU A 192 7.82 42.19 56.06
CA LEU A 192 6.79 41.17 55.89
C LEU A 192 6.09 41.27 54.52
N ALA A 193 5.67 42.49 54.14
CA ALA A 193 5.00 42.72 52.86
C ALA A 193 5.87 42.31 51.66
N ALA A 194 7.16 42.61 51.69
CA ALA A 194 8.10 42.25 50.63
C ALA A 194 8.33 40.73 50.58
N ALA A 195 8.49 40.07 51.72
CA ALA A 195 8.69 38.62 51.79
C ALA A 195 7.48 37.85 51.24
N VAL A 196 6.26 38.25 51.61
CA VAL A 196 5.02 37.68 51.08
C VAL A 196 4.93 37.90 49.56
N THR A 197 5.23 39.11 49.08
CA THR A 197 5.21 39.45 47.65
C THR A 197 6.20 38.61 46.83
N ILE A 198 7.41 38.37 47.34
CA ILE A 198 8.42 37.53 46.69
C ILE A 198 7.92 36.09 46.57
N LEU A 199 7.34 35.53 47.64
CA LEU A 199 6.80 34.18 47.64
C LEU A 199 5.63 34.04 46.64
N THR A 200 4.78 35.05 46.50
CA THR A 200 3.71 35.09 45.49
C THR A 200 4.25 35.21 44.07
N LYS A 201 5.33 35.97 43.88
CA LYS A 201 6.04 36.01 42.60
C LYS A 201 6.57 34.63 42.24
N THR A 202 7.17 33.91 43.19
CA THR A 202 7.63 32.51 42.97
C THR A 202 6.47 31.57 42.64
N GLN A 203 5.33 31.69 43.33
CA GLN A 203 4.10 30.96 43.00
C GLN A 203 3.65 31.21 41.55
N ASN A 204 3.70 32.46 41.08
CA ASN A 204 3.41 32.80 39.69
C ASN A 204 4.42 32.22 38.70
N ASP A 205 5.71 32.23 39.01
CA ASP A 205 6.71 31.60 38.16
C ASP A 205 6.48 30.09 38.02
N ILE A 206 6.07 29.42 39.11
CA ILE A 206 5.74 27.99 39.11
C ILE A 206 4.54 27.72 38.20
N ARG A 207 3.47 28.52 38.31
CA ARG A 207 2.28 28.40 37.45
C ARG A 207 2.59 28.72 35.99
N SER A 208 3.43 29.71 35.73
CA SER A 208 3.88 30.06 34.39
C SER A 208 4.71 28.92 33.78
N ALA A 209 5.68 28.37 34.51
CA ALA A 209 6.48 27.23 34.07
C ALA A 209 5.63 25.99 33.80
N GLN A 210 4.66 25.69 34.69
CA GLN A 210 3.68 24.63 34.48
C GLN A 210 2.93 24.82 33.15
N GLY A 211 2.41 26.03 32.90
CA GLY A 211 1.67 26.34 31.68
C GLY A 211 2.51 26.18 30.42
N GLU A 212 3.79 26.53 30.47
CA GLU A 212 4.70 26.34 29.34
C GLU A 212 4.96 24.86 29.06
N VAL A 213 5.22 24.05 30.10
CA VAL A 213 5.38 22.60 29.94
C VAL A 213 4.10 21.96 29.40
N LEU A 214 2.94 22.30 29.98
CA LEU A 214 1.65 21.79 29.50
C LEU A 214 1.40 22.17 28.03
N SER A 215 1.75 23.40 27.63
CA SER A 215 1.63 23.84 26.23
C SER A 215 2.54 23.05 25.29
N VAL A 216 3.76 22.71 25.71
CA VAL A 216 4.69 21.87 24.94
C VAL A 216 4.17 20.44 24.83
N LEU A 217 3.67 19.86 25.93
CA LEU A 217 3.10 18.53 25.94
C LEU A 217 1.84 18.44 25.07
N LEU A 218 0.96 19.45 25.13
CA LEU A 218 -0.20 19.55 24.25
C LEU A 218 0.22 19.64 22.78
N LYS A 219 1.24 20.46 22.47
CA LYS A 219 1.77 20.54 21.11
C LYS A 219 2.34 19.21 20.63
N ASN A 220 2.97 18.41 21.49
CA ASN A 220 3.45 17.09 21.12
C ASN A 220 2.31 16.10 20.82
N ILE A 221 1.15 16.25 21.49
CA ILE A 221 -0.07 15.52 21.15
C ILE A 221 -0.60 15.97 19.78
N ASP A 222 -0.68 17.28 19.54
CA ASP A 222 -1.20 17.88 18.30
C ASP A 222 -0.30 17.61 17.07
N ILE A 223 1.02 17.58 17.25
CA ILE A 223 1.96 17.12 16.19
C ILE A 223 1.75 15.63 15.88
N GLY A 224 1.29 14.84 16.86
CA GLY A 224 0.82 13.48 16.66
C GLY A 224 -0.57 13.36 16.00
N ASP A 225 -1.28 14.48 15.85
CA ASP A 225 -2.54 14.62 15.10
C ASP A 225 -2.33 15.11 13.65
N MET A 226 -1.06 15.20 13.20
CA MET A 226 -0.83 14.77 11.83
C MET A 226 -1.25 13.30 11.78
N ARG A 227 -2.47 13.08 11.25
CA ARG A 227 -3.23 11.82 11.08
C ARG A 227 -2.52 10.76 10.22
N VAL A 228 -1.21 10.69 10.34
CA VAL A 228 -0.26 10.03 9.48
C VAL A 228 0.81 9.48 10.40
N ASN A 229 0.67 8.22 10.78
CA ASN A 229 1.72 7.54 11.53
C ASN A 229 2.66 6.75 10.61
N GLN A 230 2.24 6.51 9.37
CA GLN A 230 3.02 5.78 8.38
C GLN A 230 2.97 6.51 7.04
N ILE A 231 4.16 6.77 6.47
CA ILE A 231 4.30 7.25 5.10
C ILE A 231 4.82 6.08 4.27
N LYS A 232 4.06 5.66 3.28
CA LYS A 232 4.42 4.56 2.37
C LYS A 232 4.42 5.07 0.93
N ALA A 233 5.35 4.57 0.14
CA ALA A 233 5.35 4.79 -1.30
C ALA A 233 4.59 3.65 -1.99
N TYR A 234 3.65 3.99 -2.87
CA TYR A 234 2.93 3.04 -3.70
C TYR A 234 3.20 3.31 -5.17
N VAL A 235 3.29 2.23 -5.94
CA VAL A 235 3.40 2.27 -7.40
C VAL A 235 2.07 1.79 -7.97
N ILE A 236 1.39 2.65 -8.70
CA ILE A 236 0.12 2.37 -9.37
C ILE A 236 0.40 2.24 -10.88
N PRO A 237 0.63 1.01 -11.39
CA PRO A 237 0.82 0.81 -12.82
C PRO A 237 -0.50 0.93 -13.59
N GLU A 238 -0.42 1.43 -14.83
CA GLU A 238 -1.56 1.34 -15.77
C GLU A 238 -1.86 -0.12 -16.16
N SER A 239 -0.81 -0.94 -16.31
CA SER A 239 -0.89 -2.40 -16.49
C SER A 239 0.32 -3.07 -15.84
N GLN A 240 0.08 -4.13 -15.07
CA GLN A 240 1.15 -4.96 -14.48
C GLN A 240 1.79 -5.90 -15.51
N ILE A 241 1.12 -6.15 -16.64
CA ILE A 241 1.59 -7.04 -17.70
C ILE A 241 1.89 -6.20 -18.93
N VAL A 242 3.16 -6.23 -19.38
CA VAL A 242 3.62 -5.53 -20.59
C VAL A 242 4.32 -6.52 -21.53
N MET A 243 4.15 -6.32 -22.83
CA MET A 243 4.86 -7.09 -23.85
C MET A 243 6.27 -6.55 -24.04
N ARG A 244 7.22 -7.42 -24.44
CA ARG A 244 8.60 -7.02 -24.74
C ARG A 244 8.60 -5.95 -25.83
N GLY A 245 9.24 -4.80 -25.58
CA GLY A 245 9.27 -3.65 -26.49
C GLY A 245 8.14 -2.63 -26.29
N GLY A 246 7.15 -2.94 -25.43
CA GLY A 246 6.17 -1.97 -24.95
C GLY A 246 6.74 -1.05 -23.85
N SER A 247 6.06 0.07 -23.60
CA SER A 247 6.36 1.00 -22.50
C SER A 247 5.59 0.60 -21.24
N TYR A 248 6.29 0.59 -20.10
CA TYR A 248 5.66 0.46 -18.78
C TYR A 248 5.41 1.85 -18.19
N SER A 249 4.14 2.19 -17.94
CA SER A 249 3.71 3.45 -17.33
C SER A 249 3.15 3.17 -15.94
N ALA A 250 3.63 3.90 -14.94
CA ALA A 250 3.17 3.80 -13.55
C ALA A 250 3.28 5.14 -12.83
N GLN A 251 2.28 5.44 -12.01
CA GLN A 251 2.30 6.61 -11.13
C GLN A 251 2.87 6.20 -9.76
N ILE A 252 3.89 6.93 -9.30
CA ILE A 252 4.47 6.73 -7.97
C ILE A 252 3.87 7.78 -7.05
N ILE A 253 3.19 7.33 -5.99
CA ILE A 253 2.54 8.21 -5.02
C ILE A 253 3.06 7.93 -3.61
N LEU A 254 3.08 8.96 -2.78
CA LEU A 254 3.24 8.83 -1.35
C LEU A 254 1.85 8.79 -0.72
N SER A 255 1.59 7.74 0.06
CA SER A 255 0.40 7.60 0.88
C SER A 255 0.76 7.86 2.33
N ALA A 256 -0.11 8.62 2.97
CA ALA A 256 -0.04 8.99 4.36
C ALA A 256 -1.17 8.23 5.08
N GLU A 257 -0.81 7.21 5.86
CA GLU A 257 -1.73 6.28 6.52
C GLU A 257 -1.75 6.48 8.04
N ASP A 258 -2.92 6.29 8.66
CA ASP A 258 -3.07 6.14 10.11
C ASP A 258 -3.39 4.67 10.44
N SER A 259 -2.47 3.96 11.08
CA SER A 259 -2.71 2.56 11.48
C SER A 259 -3.67 2.41 12.67
N THR A 260 -4.02 3.50 13.35
CA THR A 260 -4.92 3.46 14.53
C THR A 260 -6.38 3.64 14.16
N GLN A 261 -6.69 4.42 13.13
CA GLN A 261 -8.06 4.60 12.64
C GLN A 261 -8.39 3.56 11.58
N LYS A 262 -9.48 2.80 11.80
CA LYS A 262 -10.01 1.85 10.82
C LYS A 262 -11.21 2.47 10.11
N PRO A 263 -11.03 3.07 8.92
CA PRO A 263 -12.12 3.70 8.19
C PRO A 263 -13.13 2.66 7.69
N LYS A 264 -14.36 3.09 7.46
CA LYS A 264 -15.38 2.26 6.82
C LYS A 264 -15.20 2.34 5.31
N VAL A 265 -14.89 1.22 4.68
CA VAL A 265 -14.70 1.12 3.23
C VAL A 265 -15.93 0.48 2.61
N PHE A 266 -16.57 1.17 1.66
CA PHE A 266 -17.67 0.65 0.87
C PHE A 266 -17.17 0.35 -0.54
N VAL A 267 -17.36 -0.89 -1.00
CA VAL A 267 -16.95 -1.34 -2.34
C VAL A 267 -18.15 -2.00 -3.02
N ASN A 268 -18.51 -1.54 -4.22
CA ASN A 268 -19.61 -2.08 -5.02
C ASN A 268 -20.93 -2.25 -4.22
N GLY A 269 -21.23 -1.28 -3.34
CA GLY A 269 -22.45 -1.27 -2.51
C GLY A 269 -22.43 -2.14 -1.26
N LYS A 270 -21.32 -2.83 -0.95
CA LYS A 270 -21.14 -3.62 0.29
C LYS A 270 -20.07 -3.00 1.17
N ILE A 271 -20.26 -3.07 2.49
CA ILE A 271 -19.23 -2.68 3.45
C ILE A 271 -18.16 -3.76 3.51
N LEU A 272 -16.90 -3.36 3.47
CA LEU A 272 -15.75 -4.25 3.64
C LEU A 272 -15.57 -4.56 5.12
N ASP A 273 -15.11 -5.78 5.42
CA ASP A 273 -14.77 -6.16 6.78
C ASP A 273 -13.60 -5.30 7.31
N GLN A 274 -13.76 -4.76 8.52
CA GLN A 274 -12.74 -3.93 9.17
C GLN A 274 -11.50 -4.73 9.58
N GLU A 275 -11.62 -6.05 9.74
CA GLU A 275 -10.48 -6.93 10.02
C GLU A 275 -9.59 -7.15 8.79
N ALA A 276 -10.14 -7.00 7.58
CA ALA A 276 -9.39 -7.18 6.33
C ALA A 276 -8.40 -6.05 6.02
N GLY A 277 -8.33 -5.00 6.86
CA GLY A 277 -7.36 -3.91 6.71
C GLY A 277 -7.46 -3.17 5.38
N GLY A 278 -8.67 -3.03 4.83
CA GLY A 278 -8.90 -2.39 3.54
C GLY A 278 -8.63 -3.29 2.31
N MET A 279 -8.33 -4.59 2.50
CA MET A 279 -8.09 -5.50 1.38
C MET A 279 -9.39 -6.03 0.75
N PHE A 280 -9.65 -5.63 -0.49
CA PHE A 280 -10.74 -6.16 -1.30
C PHE A 280 -10.31 -7.43 -2.06
N LYS A 281 -11.07 -8.52 -1.89
CA LYS A 281 -10.90 -9.78 -2.62
C LYS A 281 -12.23 -10.20 -3.23
N VAL A 282 -12.22 -10.54 -4.51
CA VAL A 282 -13.39 -11.03 -5.25
C VAL A 282 -13.00 -12.24 -6.11
N GLY A 283 -13.89 -13.22 -6.20
CA GLY A 283 -13.72 -14.36 -7.10
C GLY A 283 -14.00 -13.95 -8.56
N THR A 284 -13.11 -14.30 -9.48
CA THR A 284 -13.20 -13.91 -10.89
C THR A 284 -13.55 -15.12 -11.77
N ALA A 285 -14.84 -15.38 -11.98
CA ALA A 285 -15.31 -16.56 -12.71
C ALA A 285 -15.40 -16.35 -14.24
N THR A 286 -15.64 -15.12 -14.68
CA THR A 286 -15.84 -14.78 -16.10
C THR A 286 -14.75 -13.83 -16.57
N SER A 287 -14.32 -14.02 -17.82
CA SER A 287 -13.39 -13.10 -18.50
C SER A 287 -14.09 -11.78 -18.86
N GLY A 288 -13.36 -10.66 -18.81
CA GLY A 288 -13.92 -9.34 -19.09
C GLY A 288 -13.28 -8.20 -18.28
N ALA A 289 -13.76 -6.98 -18.55
CA ALA A 289 -13.41 -5.78 -17.79
C ALA A 289 -14.46 -5.55 -16.69
N PHE A 290 -13.99 -5.41 -15.45
CA PHE A 290 -14.83 -5.20 -14.28
C PHE A 290 -14.41 -3.93 -13.58
N ALA A 291 -15.35 -3.21 -12.97
CA ALA A 291 -15.06 -2.00 -12.20
C ALA A 291 -15.13 -2.28 -10.69
N VAL A 292 -14.17 -1.74 -9.96
CA VAL A 292 -14.20 -1.62 -8.50
C VAL A 292 -14.43 -0.16 -8.20
N SER A 293 -15.64 0.18 -7.77
CA SER A 293 -16.02 1.54 -7.38
C SER A 293 -16.61 1.57 -5.98
N GLY A 294 -16.45 2.69 -5.30
CA GLY A 294 -16.81 2.78 -3.90
C GLY A 294 -16.37 4.07 -3.25
N TYR A 295 -16.40 4.09 -1.92
CA TYR A 295 -15.93 5.22 -1.15
C TYR A 295 -15.38 4.80 0.21
N VAL A 296 -14.44 5.59 0.70
CA VAL A 296 -13.90 5.48 2.05
C VAL A 296 -14.51 6.59 2.89
N GLU A 297 -15.05 6.23 4.06
CA GLU A 297 -15.60 7.14 5.04
C GLU A 297 -14.77 7.07 6.33
N THR A 298 -14.27 8.22 6.78
CA THR A 298 -13.53 8.38 8.03
C THR A 298 -14.06 9.58 8.81
N GLN A 299 -13.79 9.69 10.10
CA GLN A 299 -14.11 10.87 10.89
C GLN A 299 -12.91 11.82 10.94
N THR A 300 -13.15 13.10 10.68
CA THR A 300 -12.21 14.19 10.96
C THR A 300 -12.07 14.36 12.47
N GLY A 301 -10.95 14.92 12.96
CA GLY A 301 -10.73 15.20 14.39
C GLY A 301 -11.83 16.06 15.03
N ASP A 302 -12.52 16.86 14.23
CA ASP A 302 -13.69 17.67 14.62
C ASP A 302 -15.02 16.87 14.68
N GLY A 303 -14.97 15.54 14.52
CA GLY A 303 -16.14 14.64 14.53
C GLY A 303 -16.99 14.62 13.25
N THR A 304 -16.64 15.42 12.23
CA THR A 304 -17.34 15.42 10.94
C THR A 304 -16.99 14.19 10.08
N PRO A 305 -17.92 13.65 9.26
CA PRO A 305 -17.59 12.56 8.36
C PRO A 305 -16.89 13.08 7.09
N LEU A 306 -15.71 12.57 6.80
CA LEU A 306 -14.95 12.80 5.57
C LEU A 306 -15.10 11.61 4.63
N ARG A 307 -15.66 11.87 3.44
CA ARG A 307 -15.85 10.87 2.39
C ARG A 307 -14.92 11.11 1.20
N ARG A 308 -14.35 10.03 0.66
CA ARG A 308 -13.57 10.03 -0.59
C ARG A 308 -13.97 8.86 -1.48
N ASP A 309 -14.46 9.18 -2.67
CA ASP A 309 -14.87 8.19 -3.67
C ASP A 309 -13.64 7.67 -4.46
N PHE A 310 -13.70 6.42 -4.91
CA PHE A 310 -12.69 5.81 -5.77
C PHE A 310 -13.35 4.95 -6.85
N SER A 311 -12.68 4.82 -7.99
CA SER A 311 -13.09 3.93 -9.08
C SER A 311 -11.87 3.46 -9.86
N SER A 312 -11.71 2.15 -10.01
CA SER A 312 -10.63 1.55 -10.78
C SER A 312 -11.10 0.28 -11.51
N PRO A 313 -10.80 0.10 -12.80
CA PRO A 313 -11.08 -1.14 -13.51
C PRO A 313 -10.04 -2.23 -13.22
N TYR A 314 -10.47 -3.49 -13.24
CA TYR A 314 -9.60 -4.67 -13.31
C TYR A 314 -10.04 -5.58 -14.45
N TYR A 315 -9.09 -6.32 -15.02
CA TYR A 315 -9.30 -7.16 -16.18
C TYR A 315 -9.07 -8.63 -15.82
N VAL A 316 -10.02 -9.48 -16.16
CA VAL A 316 -9.92 -10.94 -16.00
C VAL A 316 -9.72 -11.53 -17.37
N VAL A 317 -8.57 -12.17 -17.58
CA VAL A 317 -8.21 -12.83 -18.84
C VAL A 317 -8.31 -14.35 -18.68
N GLU A 318 -8.70 -15.03 -19.76
CA GLU A 318 -8.70 -16.49 -19.76
C GLU A 318 -7.26 -17.02 -19.77
N PRO A 319 -6.96 -18.07 -18.99
CA PRO A 319 -5.65 -18.70 -19.05
C PRO A 319 -5.48 -19.39 -20.41
N SER A 320 -4.56 -18.89 -21.23
CA SER A 320 -4.19 -19.51 -22.51
C SER A 320 -2.86 -20.24 -22.39
N ALA A 321 -2.82 -21.52 -22.77
CA ALA A 321 -1.59 -22.30 -22.90
C ALA A 321 -1.45 -22.83 -24.33
N THR A 322 -0.26 -22.67 -24.92
CA THR A 322 0.04 -23.20 -26.25
C THR A 322 0.62 -24.60 -26.12
N ILE A 323 -0.20 -25.62 -26.44
CA ILE A 323 0.26 -27.01 -26.52
C ILE A 323 0.36 -27.37 -28.00
N ALA A 324 1.59 -27.43 -28.52
CA ALA A 324 1.85 -27.72 -29.93
C ALA A 324 2.74 -28.96 -30.08
N PRO A 325 2.25 -30.05 -30.69
CA PRO A 325 3.07 -31.22 -30.97
C PRO A 325 4.15 -30.88 -32.01
N THR A 326 5.42 -31.10 -31.64
CA THR A 326 6.59 -30.69 -32.45
C THR A 326 6.71 -31.42 -33.78
N LEU A 327 6.17 -32.64 -33.89
CA LEU A 327 6.18 -33.44 -35.14
C LEU A 327 5.06 -33.05 -36.12
N MET A 328 4.08 -32.25 -35.68
CA MET A 328 2.92 -31.85 -36.50
C MET A 328 3.12 -30.50 -37.20
N ASN A 329 4.33 -29.93 -37.18
CA ASN A 329 4.64 -28.68 -37.89
C ASN A 329 4.83 -28.92 -39.41
N VAL A 330 3.86 -29.58 -40.03
CA VAL A 330 3.86 -29.96 -41.45
C VAL A 330 2.65 -29.34 -42.15
N LEU A 331 2.87 -28.77 -43.33
CA LEU A 331 1.81 -28.32 -44.23
C LEU A 331 1.90 -29.09 -45.54
N TYR A 332 0.74 -29.45 -46.10
CA TYR A 332 0.66 -30.17 -47.37
C TYR A 332 0.54 -29.20 -48.55
N ALA A 333 1.43 -29.33 -49.53
CA ALA A 333 1.40 -28.52 -50.75
C ALA A 333 0.15 -28.80 -51.59
N GLY A 334 -0.41 -27.74 -52.19
CA GLY A 334 -1.60 -27.85 -53.05
C GLY A 334 -2.92 -28.19 -52.33
N TYR A 335 -2.91 -28.25 -51.00
CA TYR A 335 -4.07 -28.53 -50.17
C TYR A 335 -4.33 -27.38 -49.17
N ASP A 336 -5.58 -27.25 -48.72
CA ASP A 336 -5.98 -26.24 -47.74
C ASP A 336 -5.68 -26.72 -46.32
N ASN A 337 -4.66 -26.13 -45.70
CA ASN A 337 -4.25 -26.48 -44.34
C ASN A 337 -4.84 -25.44 -43.36
N PRO A 338 -5.88 -25.78 -42.58
CA PRO A 338 -6.43 -24.87 -41.59
C PRO A 338 -5.51 -24.73 -40.37
N ILE A 339 -5.22 -23.49 -39.98
CA ILE A 339 -4.36 -23.11 -38.86
C ILE A 339 -5.12 -22.12 -37.99
N ARG A 340 -5.10 -22.32 -36.67
CA ARG A 340 -5.59 -21.34 -35.71
C ARG A 340 -4.41 -20.50 -35.20
N ILE A 341 -4.47 -19.19 -35.42
CA ILE A 341 -3.48 -18.24 -34.93
C ILE A 341 -4.17 -17.38 -33.86
N ALA A 342 -3.69 -17.47 -32.62
CA ALA A 342 -4.17 -16.68 -31.50
C ALA A 342 -2.99 -16.02 -30.80
N VAL A 343 -3.14 -14.72 -30.50
CA VAL A 343 -2.17 -13.96 -29.72
C VAL A 343 -2.83 -13.60 -28.40
N PRO A 344 -2.31 -14.07 -27.24
CA PRO A 344 -2.90 -13.78 -25.95
C PRO A 344 -3.06 -12.27 -25.71
N GLY A 345 -4.24 -11.86 -25.26
CA GLY A 345 -4.55 -10.46 -24.97
C GLY A 345 -4.87 -9.58 -26.19
N ILE A 346 -4.91 -10.13 -27.41
CA ILE A 346 -5.22 -9.38 -28.63
C ILE A 346 -6.40 -10.04 -29.36
N SER A 347 -7.40 -9.22 -29.74
CA SER A 347 -8.55 -9.69 -30.53
C SER A 347 -8.10 -10.25 -31.88
N SER A 348 -8.76 -11.33 -32.34
CA SER A 348 -8.44 -12.00 -33.61
C SER A 348 -8.49 -11.07 -34.83
N GLN A 349 -9.25 -9.98 -34.76
CA GLN A 349 -9.33 -8.95 -35.80
C GLN A 349 -8.06 -8.09 -35.91
N ASN A 350 -7.31 -7.95 -34.81
CA ASN A 350 -6.09 -7.16 -34.74
C ASN A 350 -4.82 -8.00 -35.00
N VAL A 351 -4.99 -9.29 -35.30
CA VAL A 351 -3.91 -10.21 -35.67
C VAL A 351 -3.84 -10.30 -37.19
N SER A 352 -2.66 -10.00 -37.74
CA SER A 352 -2.33 -10.21 -39.14
C SER A 352 -1.24 -11.29 -39.26
N ALA A 353 -1.33 -12.11 -40.29
CA ALA A 353 -0.33 -13.13 -40.55
C ALA A 353 0.04 -13.15 -42.03
N SER A 354 1.31 -13.39 -42.31
CA SER A 354 1.84 -13.59 -43.65
C SER A 354 2.63 -14.89 -43.71
N MET A 355 2.80 -15.44 -44.92
CA MET A 355 3.54 -16.66 -45.15
C MET A 355 4.55 -16.48 -46.28
N SER A 356 5.75 -17.05 -46.13
CA SER A 356 6.82 -16.93 -47.14
C SER A 356 6.63 -17.83 -48.38
N ASN A 357 6.03 -19.01 -48.22
CA ASN A 357 5.91 -20.02 -49.28
C ASN A 357 4.44 -20.41 -49.51
N GLY A 358 3.79 -19.76 -50.47
CA GLY A 358 2.39 -19.99 -50.86
C GLY A 358 1.46 -18.84 -50.47
N THR A 359 0.20 -19.15 -50.18
CA THR A 359 -0.81 -18.16 -49.73
C THR A 359 -1.36 -18.49 -48.34
N LEU A 360 -1.62 -17.45 -47.56
CA LEU A 360 -2.25 -17.54 -46.25
C LEU A 360 -3.45 -16.60 -46.24
N THR A 361 -4.65 -17.15 -46.16
CA THR A 361 -5.90 -16.38 -46.21
C THR A 361 -6.73 -16.60 -44.96
N ARG A 362 -7.43 -15.56 -44.51
CA ARG A 362 -8.29 -15.66 -43.32
C ARG A 362 -9.66 -16.19 -43.72
N SER A 363 -10.16 -17.17 -42.97
CA SER A 363 -11.49 -17.78 -43.13
C SER A 363 -12.16 -17.87 -41.76
N GLY A 364 -12.92 -16.83 -41.39
CA GLY A 364 -13.50 -16.70 -40.06
C GLY A 364 -12.45 -16.64 -38.94
N ASP A 365 -12.51 -17.59 -38.01
CA ASP A 365 -11.56 -17.74 -36.89
C ASP A 365 -10.30 -18.53 -37.24
N LEU A 366 -10.24 -19.09 -38.46
CA LEU A 366 -9.14 -19.90 -38.95
C LEU A 366 -8.38 -19.17 -40.06
N TRP A 367 -7.15 -19.61 -40.30
CA TRP A 367 -6.33 -19.22 -41.43
C TRP A 367 -6.11 -20.45 -42.31
N ILE A 368 -6.25 -20.30 -43.62
CA ILE A 368 -6.02 -21.38 -44.58
C ILE A 368 -4.66 -21.14 -45.22
N ALA A 369 -3.71 -22.02 -44.94
CA ALA A 369 -2.39 -22.03 -45.54
C ALA A 369 -2.35 -22.99 -46.74
N ARG A 370 -1.97 -22.47 -47.92
CA ARG A 370 -1.79 -23.25 -49.14
C ARG A 370 -0.36 -23.07 -49.65
N PRO A 371 0.59 -23.93 -49.24
CA PRO A 371 1.97 -23.85 -49.69
C PRO A 371 2.12 -24.37 -51.13
N SER A 372 3.10 -23.82 -51.86
CA SER A 372 3.33 -24.15 -53.27
C SER A 372 4.61 -24.96 -53.51
N LYS A 373 5.72 -24.63 -52.83
CA LYS A 373 7.01 -25.30 -53.05
C LYS A 373 7.25 -26.41 -52.03
N ILE A 374 7.27 -27.66 -52.49
CA ILE A 374 7.57 -28.85 -51.68
C ILE A 374 9.05 -28.85 -51.29
N GLY A 375 9.37 -29.25 -50.05
CA GLY A 375 10.74 -29.35 -49.54
C GLY A 375 11.37 -28.03 -49.08
N GLN A 376 10.72 -26.88 -49.33
CA GLN A 376 11.08 -25.59 -48.76
C GLN A 376 10.18 -25.29 -47.55
N GLU A 377 10.77 -24.78 -46.47
CA GLU A 377 10.00 -24.40 -45.30
C GLU A 377 9.06 -23.21 -45.59
N ALA A 378 7.84 -23.28 -45.04
CA ALA A 378 6.88 -22.19 -45.03
C ALA A 378 6.96 -21.48 -43.67
N ILE A 379 7.46 -20.25 -43.69
CA ILE A 379 7.57 -19.43 -42.48
C ILE A 379 6.31 -18.60 -42.37
N ILE A 380 5.56 -18.78 -41.29
CA ILE A 380 4.42 -17.94 -40.94
C ILE A 380 4.91 -16.87 -39.97
N GLN A 381 4.76 -15.61 -40.37
CA GLN A 381 5.06 -14.44 -39.55
C GLN A 381 3.75 -13.85 -39.06
N VAL A 382 3.60 -13.78 -37.74
CA VAL A 382 2.42 -13.22 -37.08
C VAL A 382 2.77 -11.84 -36.55
N SER A 383 1.94 -10.87 -36.90
CA SER A 383 2.02 -9.49 -36.45
C SER A 383 0.71 -9.12 -35.76
N ALA A 384 0.80 -8.29 -34.74
CA ALA A 384 -0.38 -7.80 -34.04
C ALA A 384 -0.36 -6.28 -33.94
N LYS A 385 -1.52 -5.67 -34.12
CA LYS A 385 -1.72 -4.24 -33.88
C LYS A 385 -1.96 -4.02 -32.40
N MET A 386 -1.04 -3.31 -31.74
CA MET A 386 -1.15 -2.92 -30.35
C MET A 386 -2.20 -1.82 -30.15
N ASN A 387 -2.65 -1.63 -28.92
CA ASN A 387 -3.61 -0.57 -28.55
C ASN A 387 -3.11 0.84 -28.93
N ASP A 388 -1.78 1.03 -28.98
CA ASP A 388 -1.08 2.24 -29.42
C ASP A 388 -0.96 2.37 -30.95
N SER A 389 -1.79 1.62 -31.71
CA SER A 389 -1.80 1.55 -33.19
C SER A 389 -0.50 1.12 -33.88
N ARG A 390 0.57 0.83 -33.15
CA ARG A 390 1.81 0.25 -33.67
C ARG A 390 1.62 -1.24 -34.00
N THR A 391 2.16 -1.67 -35.14
CA THR A 391 2.23 -3.09 -35.52
C THR A 391 3.54 -3.67 -35.00
N GLN A 392 3.47 -4.76 -34.25
CA GLN A 392 4.65 -5.46 -33.76
C GLN A 392 4.62 -6.93 -34.22
N GLU A 393 5.79 -7.45 -34.59
CA GLU A 393 5.97 -8.87 -34.87
C GLU A 393 5.89 -9.68 -33.57
N MET A 394 4.97 -10.65 -33.54
CA MET A 394 4.71 -11.50 -32.38
C MET A 394 5.53 -12.78 -32.43
N ALA A 395 5.53 -13.46 -33.57
CA ALA A 395 6.17 -14.75 -33.73
C ALA A 395 6.53 -15.02 -35.19
N LYS A 396 7.57 -15.85 -35.37
CA LYS A 396 7.90 -16.51 -36.63
C LYS A 396 7.94 -18.01 -36.37
N THR A 397 7.13 -18.78 -37.08
CA THR A 397 7.07 -20.24 -36.95
C THR A 397 7.35 -20.87 -38.29
N SER A 398 8.27 -21.82 -38.33
CA SER A 398 8.62 -22.57 -39.53
C SER A 398 7.84 -23.89 -39.61
N PHE A 399 7.20 -24.10 -40.75
CA PHE A 399 6.50 -25.32 -41.10
C PHE A 399 7.20 -26.04 -42.25
N ARG A 400 7.32 -27.36 -42.15
CA ARG A 400 7.89 -28.18 -43.23
C ARG A 400 6.81 -28.42 -44.28
N VAL A 401 7.10 -28.13 -45.54
CA VAL A 401 6.15 -28.39 -46.63
C VAL A 401 6.40 -29.77 -47.23
N ARG A 402 5.40 -30.66 -47.13
CA ARG A 402 5.44 -32.00 -47.71
C ARG A 402 4.41 -32.12 -48.83
N ALA A 403 4.66 -33.02 -49.77
CA ALA A 403 3.62 -33.46 -50.68
C ALA A 403 2.53 -34.21 -49.89
N LEU A 404 1.29 -34.20 -50.39
CA LEU A 404 0.27 -35.11 -49.84
C LEU A 404 0.80 -36.56 -49.89
N PRO A 405 0.47 -37.42 -48.91
CA PRO A 405 0.80 -38.84 -48.97
C PRO A 405 0.22 -39.50 -50.24
N ASP A 406 0.79 -40.63 -50.64
CA ASP A 406 0.21 -41.40 -51.75
C ASP A 406 -1.07 -42.11 -51.27
N PRO A 407 -2.17 -42.04 -52.04
CA PRO A 407 -3.41 -42.71 -51.66
C PRO A 407 -3.30 -44.22 -51.92
N LEU A 408 -4.21 -44.97 -51.29
CA LEU A 408 -4.39 -46.38 -51.59
C LEU A 408 -5.64 -46.56 -52.45
N ALA A 409 -5.52 -47.41 -53.48
CA ALA A 409 -6.64 -47.81 -54.29
C ALA A 409 -7.53 -48.80 -53.52
N TYR A 410 -8.84 -48.72 -53.74
CA TYR A 410 -9.81 -49.64 -53.17
C TYR A 410 -11.02 -49.82 -54.09
N LEU A 411 -11.70 -50.95 -53.93
CA LEU A 411 -13.02 -51.20 -54.50
C LEU A 411 -14.07 -50.98 -53.41
N GLU A 412 -15.12 -50.22 -53.73
CA GLU A 412 -16.25 -50.05 -52.83
C GLU A 412 -17.29 -51.15 -53.11
N TYR A 413 -17.75 -51.82 -52.06
CA TYR A 413 -18.79 -52.85 -52.14
C TYR A 413 -19.69 -52.79 -50.92
N GLN A 414 -20.91 -53.30 -51.04
CA GLN A 414 -21.82 -53.45 -49.91
C GLN A 414 -21.63 -54.83 -49.28
N ASP A 415 -21.52 -54.89 -47.96
CA ASP A 415 -21.58 -56.17 -47.24
C ASP A 415 -23.01 -56.75 -47.25
N ASP A 416 -23.18 -57.98 -46.75
CA ASP A 416 -24.48 -58.66 -46.70
C ASP A 416 -25.55 -57.88 -45.90
N ASN A 417 -25.12 -56.89 -45.11
CA ASN A 417 -25.98 -56.00 -44.32
C ASN A 417 -26.23 -54.64 -45.00
N GLY A 418 -25.75 -54.42 -46.23
CA GLY A 418 -25.93 -53.20 -47.00
C GLY A 418 -24.97 -52.06 -46.66
N ASN A 419 -23.96 -52.27 -45.80
CA ASN A 419 -23.02 -51.22 -45.42
C ASN A 419 -21.86 -51.10 -46.44
N PRO A 420 -21.44 -49.88 -46.83
CA PRO A 420 -20.32 -49.69 -47.73
C PRO A 420 -19.00 -50.07 -47.05
N ARG A 421 -18.24 -50.96 -47.69
CA ARG A 421 -16.90 -51.39 -47.30
C ARG A 421 -15.90 -51.14 -48.43
N LYS A 422 -14.65 -50.90 -48.03
CA LYS A 422 -13.52 -50.68 -48.94
C LYS A 422 -12.65 -51.93 -48.98
N PHE A 423 -12.58 -52.59 -50.13
CA PHE A 423 -11.68 -53.70 -50.38
C PHE A 423 -10.33 -53.19 -50.89
N ARG A 424 -9.22 -53.60 -50.25
CA ARG A 424 -7.85 -53.14 -50.61
C ARG A 424 -6.93 -54.26 -51.09
N THR A 425 -7.09 -55.49 -50.62
CA THR A 425 -6.32 -56.67 -51.05
C THR A 425 -6.92 -57.96 -50.48
N GLY A 426 -6.65 -59.10 -51.11
CA GLY A 426 -6.98 -60.44 -50.58
C GLY A 426 -8.12 -61.14 -51.33
N ARG A 427 -8.92 -61.93 -50.59
CA ARG A 427 -10.00 -62.72 -51.19
C ARG A 427 -11.25 -61.87 -51.40
N PHE A 428 -11.80 -61.89 -52.61
CA PHE A 428 -12.99 -61.12 -52.96
C PHE A 428 -13.98 -61.96 -53.76
N ALA A 429 -15.28 -61.82 -53.48
CA ALA A 429 -16.31 -62.60 -54.15
C ALA A 429 -16.44 -62.17 -55.62
N LYS A 430 -16.49 -63.15 -56.53
CA LYS A 430 -16.59 -62.87 -57.98
C LYS A 430 -17.77 -61.96 -58.34
N ALA A 431 -18.93 -62.21 -57.72
CA ALA A 431 -20.14 -61.42 -57.97
C ALA A 431 -19.97 -59.94 -57.61
N LEU A 432 -19.34 -59.67 -56.46
CA LEU A 432 -19.05 -58.30 -56.01
C LEU A 432 -18.00 -57.63 -56.88
N LEU A 433 -16.98 -58.38 -57.33
CA LEU A 433 -15.95 -57.87 -58.24
C LEU A 433 -16.50 -57.47 -59.61
N VAL A 434 -17.43 -58.25 -60.17
CA VAL A 434 -18.08 -57.93 -61.45
C VAL A 434 -19.10 -56.79 -61.28
N ALA A 435 -19.67 -56.63 -60.09
CA ALA A 435 -20.58 -55.53 -59.75
C ALA A 435 -19.85 -54.21 -59.44
N SER A 436 -18.56 -54.23 -59.10
CA SER A 436 -17.76 -53.03 -58.93
C SER A 436 -17.60 -52.31 -60.29
N ASP A 437 -18.12 -51.09 -60.39
CA ASP A 437 -18.05 -50.31 -61.62
C ASP A 437 -16.77 -49.48 -61.73
N GLU A 438 -16.23 -49.01 -60.61
CA GLU A 438 -15.08 -48.12 -60.56
C GLU A 438 -14.08 -48.49 -59.48
N VAL A 439 -12.82 -48.18 -59.75
CA VAL A 439 -11.74 -48.20 -58.75
C VAL A 439 -11.66 -46.81 -58.15
N LYS A 440 -11.58 -46.71 -56.83
CA LYS A 440 -11.44 -45.44 -56.10
C LYS A 440 -10.08 -45.37 -55.42
N ALA A 441 -9.60 -44.17 -55.15
CA ALA A 441 -8.37 -43.96 -54.40
C ALA A 441 -8.61 -42.92 -53.30
N ALA A 442 -8.15 -43.20 -52.09
CA ALA A 442 -8.20 -42.24 -50.99
C ALA A 442 -7.04 -42.45 -50.04
N ILE A 443 -6.65 -41.37 -49.36
CA ILE A 443 -5.98 -41.49 -48.07
C ILE A 443 -7.09 -41.71 -47.05
N ASP A 444 -6.99 -42.81 -46.34
CA ASP A 444 -7.95 -43.24 -45.33
C ASP A 444 -7.14 -43.58 -44.08
N ASP A 445 -6.51 -42.52 -43.59
CA ASP A 445 -5.95 -42.42 -42.25
C ASP A 445 -7.00 -41.68 -41.41
N ASP A 446 -7.18 -42.04 -40.14
CA ASP A 446 -8.28 -41.57 -39.28
C ASP A 446 -8.33 -40.03 -39.17
N LEU A 447 -7.21 -39.38 -39.49
CA LEU A 447 -6.98 -37.93 -39.46
C LEU A 447 -7.21 -37.21 -40.81
N LEU A 448 -7.08 -37.90 -41.95
CA LEU A 448 -7.11 -37.27 -43.29
C LEU A 448 -7.99 -38.09 -44.23
N ARG A 449 -9.17 -37.54 -44.57
CA ARG A 449 -10.09 -38.11 -45.57
C ARG A 449 -9.99 -37.34 -46.87
N ILE A 450 -9.01 -37.68 -47.69
CA ILE A 450 -8.76 -37.02 -48.97
C ILE A 450 -9.01 -38.01 -50.10
N SER A 451 -9.99 -37.68 -50.96
CA SER A 451 -10.32 -38.47 -52.15
C SER A 451 -9.43 -38.09 -53.33
N TYR A 452 -8.99 -39.09 -54.09
CA TYR A 452 -8.22 -38.94 -55.31
C TYR A 452 -9.04 -39.48 -56.49
N SER A 453 -8.92 -38.84 -57.66
CA SER A 453 -9.57 -39.31 -58.88
C SER A 453 -8.66 -40.26 -59.64
N ILE A 454 -9.17 -41.42 -60.04
CA ILE A 454 -8.39 -42.38 -60.85
C ILE A 454 -8.48 -41.98 -62.32
N LEU A 455 -7.31 -41.92 -62.98
CA LEU A 455 -7.20 -41.57 -64.39
C LEU A 455 -7.15 -42.82 -65.29
N LYS A 456 -6.44 -43.87 -64.88
CA LYS A 456 -6.34 -45.14 -65.61
C LYS A 456 -5.85 -46.26 -64.70
N PHE A 457 -6.16 -47.48 -65.07
CA PHE A 457 -5.57 -48.70 -64.52
C PHE A 457 -5.59 -49.82 -65.56
N GLU A 458 -4.85 -50.88 -65.28
CA GLU A 458 -4.81 -52.09 -66.09
C GLU A 458 -5.23 -53.29 -65.25
N LEU A 459 -5.97 -54.20 -65.85
CA LEU A 459 -6.33 -55.47 -65.24
C LEU A 459 -5.45 -56.55 -65.85
N VAL A 460 -4.69 -57.24 -65.00
CA VAL A 460 -3.85 -58.37 -65.36
C VAL A 460 -4.46 -59.64 -64.82
N ILE A 461 -4.79 -60.56 -65.71
CA ILE A 461 -5.31 -61.89 -65.39
C ILE A 461 -4.34 -62.93 -65.90
N PHE A 462 -4.07 -63.95 -65.10
CA PHE A 462 -3.25 -65.10 -65.49
C PHE A 462 -4.14 -66.26 -65.95
N ASP A 463 -3.91 -66.74 -67.16
CA ASP A 463 -4.56 -67.94 -67.68
C ASP A 463 -3.96 -69.22 -67.07
N SER A 464 -4.62 -70.35 -67.25
CA SER A 464 -4.18 -71.72 -66.95
C SER A 464 -2.79 -72.09 -67.51
N MET A 465 -2.32 -71.43 -68.57
CA MET A 465 -0.98 -71.59 -69.14
C MET A 465 0.04 -70.52 -68.68
N ASP A 466 -0.28 -69.77 -67.62
CA ASP A 466 0.56 -68.69 -67.05
C ASP A 466 0.83 -67.50 -67.99
N ASN A 467 0.05 -67.38 -69.07
CA ASN A 467 0.05 -66.21 -69.92
C ASN A 467 -0.70 -65.05 -69.25
N SER A 468 -0.12 -63.85 -69.25
CA SER A 468 -0.76 -62.65 -68.72
C SER A 468 -1.62 -61.94 -69.78
N LEU A 469 -2.93 -61.87 -69.55
CA LEU A 469 -3.83 -61.01 -70.31
C LEU A 469 -3.90 -59.64 -69.64
N ARG A 470 -3.50 -58.58 -70.35
CA ARG A 470 -3.54 -57.20 -69.85
C ARG A 470 -4.59 -56.41 -70.60
N GLU A 471 -5.58 -55.90 -69.88
CA GLU A 471 -6.66 -55.09 -70.44
C GLU A 471 -6.68 -53.71 -69.77
N VAL A 472 -6.78 -52.66 -70.59
CA VAL A 472 -6.79 -51.26 -70.12
C VAL A 472 -8.22 -50.86 -69.69
N SER A 473 -8.31 -50.01 -68.66
CA SER A 473 -9.57 -49.48 -68.14
C SER A 473 -10.16 -48.35 -68.99
N ASP A 474 -11.43 -48.03 -68.75
CA ASP A 474 -12.06 -46.82 -69.25
C ASP A 474 -12.04 -45.74 -68.16
N GLY A 475 -10.91 -45.05 -68.04
CA GLY A 475 -10.68 -44.09 -66.97
C GLY A 475 -10.64 -44.76 -65.59
N ALA A 476 -11.49 -44.27 -64.67
CA ALA A 476 -11.70 -44.86 -63.35
C ALA A 476 -12.58 -46.13 -63.37
N ARG A 477 -13.20 -46.46 -64.50
CA ARG A 477 -14.18 -47.56 -64.61
C ARG A 477 -13.61 -48.78 -65.30
N PHE A 478 -14.16 -49.95 -64.99
CA PHE A 478 -13.82 -51.18 -65.70
C PHE A 478 -14.34 -51.14 -67.14
N SER A 479 -13.47 -51.42 -68.10
CA SER A 479 -13.87 -51.56 -69.50
C SER A 479 -14.70 -52.83 -69.73
N GLN A 480 -15.48 -52.87 -70.83
CA GLN A 480 -16.31 -54.04 -71.11
C GLN A 480 -15.47 -55.32 -71.27
N ARG A 481 -14.27 -55.21 -71.86
CA ARG A 481 -13.30 -56.32 -71.98
C ARG A 481 -12.82 -56.81 -70.64
N GLN A 482 -12.52 -55.90 -69.71
CA GLN A 482 -12.16 -56.25 -68.33
C GLN A 482 -13.32 -56.98 -67.63
N LYS A 483 -14.56 -56.48 -67.73
CA LYS A 483 -15.74 -57.15 -67.16
C LYS A 483 -15.94 -58.55 -67.73
N ASP A 484 -15.76 -58.73 -69.04
CA ASP A 484 -15.87 -60.03 -69.69
C ASP A 484 -14.75 -61.00 -69.28
N ALA A 485 -13.53 -60.50 -69.08
CA ALA A 485 -12.41 -61.29 -68.57
C ALA A 485 -12.64 -61.71 -67.10
N LEU A 486 -13.15 -60.80 -66.26
CA LEU A 486 -13.54 -61.10 -64.87
C LEU A 486 -14.66 -62.15 -64.80
N ARG A 487 -15.65 -62.11 -65.71
CA ARG A 487 -16.70 -63.13 -65.80
C ARG A 487 -16.18 -64.53 -66.15
N LYS A 488 -15.07 -64.63 -66.88
CA LYS A 488 -14.43 -65.91 -67.22
C LYS A 488 -13.51 -66.45 -66.12
N LEU A 489 -13.16 -65.62 -65.13
CA LEU A 489 -12.25 -66.02 -64.06
C LEU A 489 -12.86 -67.11 -63.16
N SER A 490 -12.10 -68.17 -62.89
CA SER A 490 -12.51 -69.27 -62.01
C SER A 490 -12.16 -68.99 -60.55
N LYS A 491 -12.88 -69.62 -59.62
CA LYS A 491 -12.58 -69.55 -58.18
C LYS A 491 -11.13 -69.95 -57.90
N GLY A 492 -10.47 -69.20 -57.02
CA GLY A 492 -9.08 -69.41 -56.60
C GLY A 492 -8.02 -68.79 -57.53
N LYS A 493 -8.40 -68.23 -58.69
CA LYS A 493 -7.48 -67.49 -59.56
C LYS A 493 -7.28 -66.06 -59.07
N THR A 494 -6.08 -65.53 -59.32
CA THR A 494 -5.69 -64.16 -58.98
C THR A 494 -5.86 -63.23 -60.18
N CYS A 495 -6.32 -62.01 -59.92
CA CYS A 495 -6.27 -60.91 -60.85
C CYS A 495 -5.65 -59.69 -60.16
N LEU A 496 -4.80 -58.97 -60.88
CA LEU A 496 -4.09 -57.80 -60.37
C LEU A 496 -4.64 -56.56 -61.06
N ILE A 497 -4.98 -55.54 -60.28
CA ILE A 497 -5.23 -54.20 -60.80
C ILE A 497 -3.90 -53.45 -60.68
N THR A 498 -3.21 -53.25 -61.80
CA THR A 498 -1.86 -52.67 -61.87
C THR A 498 -1.87 -51.35 -62.66
N GLY A 499 -0.75 -50.63 -62.62
CA GLY A 499 -0.60 -49.40 -63.41
C GLY A 499 -1.62 -48.32 -63.04
N ILE A 500 -2.09 -48.30 -61.79
CA ILE A 500 -3.13 -47.38 -61.32
C ILE A 500 -2.51 -45.98 -61.23
N VAL A 501 -3.05 -45.03 -61.98
CA VAL A 501 -2.66 -43.62 -61.91
C VAL A 501 -3.81 -42.81 -61.31
N ALA A 502 -3.53 -42.11 -60.22
CA ALA A 502 -4.48 -41.27 -59.51
C ALA A 502 -4.02 -39.81 -59.46
N ARG A 503 -4.96 -38.87 -59.51
CA ARG A 503 -4.74 -37.42 -59.39
C ARG A 503 -5.30 -36.92 -58.07
N GLY A 504 -4.47 -36.24 -57.28
CA GLY A 504 -4.87 -35.63 -56.02
C GLY A 504 -5.48 -34.24 -56.18
N PRO A 505 -6.02 -33.67 -55.09
CA PRO A 505 -6.46 -32.27 -55.08
C PRO A 505 -5.30 -31.28 -55.27
N ASP A 506 -4.06 -31.74 -55.08
CA ASP A 506 -2.83 -31.03 -55.43
C ASP A 506 -2.57 -30.95 -56.95
N GLY A 507 -3.37 -31.64 -57.77
CA GLY A 507 -3.28 -31.65 -59.23
C GLY A 507 -2.16 -32.52 -59.79
N VAL A 508 -1.48 -33.29 -58.95
CA VAL A 508 -0.33 -34.14 -59.34
C VAL A 508 -0.79 -35.56 -59.64
N ASP A 509 -0.32 -36.10 -60.76
CA ASP A 509 -0.55 -37.51 -61.17
C ASP A 509 0.45 -38.43 -60.47
N ARG A 510 -0.04 -39.49 -59.85
CA ARG A 510 0.74 -40.43 -59.06
C ARG A 510 0.40 -41.86 -59.45
N THR A 511 1.43 -42.67 -59.68
CA THR A 511 1.27 -44.11 -59.84
C THR A 511 1.22 -44.75 -58.45
N ILE A 512 0.14 -45.46 -58.15
CA ILE A 512 -0.11 -46.03 -56.82
C ILE A 512 0.01 -47.56 -56.83
N PRO A 513 0.17 -48.20 -55.65
CA PRO A 513 0.35 -49.64 -55.56
C PRO A 513 -0.82 -50.43 -56.17
N SER A 514 -0.50 -51.61 -56.70
CA SER A 514 -1.48 -52.51 -57.28
C SER A 514 -2.38 -53.15 -56.22
N ILE A 515 -3.62 -53.46 -56.61
CA ILE A 515 -4.54 -54.28 -55.80
C ILE A 515 -4.41 -55.73 -56.25
N ASP A 516 -4.12 -56.64 -55.31
CA ASP A 516 -4.16 -58.09 -55.54
C ASP A 516 -5.52 -58.65 -55.08
N ILE A 517 -6.21 -59.32 -56.00
CA ILE A 517 -7.52 -59.91 -55.77
C ILE A 517 -7.45 -61.40 -56.09
N THR A 518 -7.70 -62.24 -55.09
CA THR A 518 -7.96 -63.67 -55.29
C THR A 518 -9.47 -63.90 -55.31
N VAL A 519 -10.01 -64.47 -56.38
CA VAL A 519 -11.45 -64.71 -56.46
C VAL A 519 -11.87 -65.86 -55.55
N ASN A 520 -12.84 -65.60 -54.67
CA ASN A 520 -13.48 -66.61 -53.80
C ASN A 520 -14.80 -67.12 -54.38
#